data_AF-A0A1M2VMR6-F1
#
_entry.id   AF-A0A1M2VMR6-F1
#
_cell.length_a   1.000
_cell.length_b   1.000
_cell.length_c   1.000
_cell.angle_alpha   90.00
_cell.angle_beta   90.00
_cell.angle_gamma   90.00
#
_symmetry.space_group_name_H-M   'P 1'
#
loop_
_entity.id
_entity.type
_entity.pdbx_description
1 polymer ?
#
loop_
_entity_poly.entity_id
_entity_poly.type
_entity_poly.pdbx_seq_one_letter_code
_entity_poly.pdbx_strand_id
1 'polypeptide(L)'
;MAMKKQRKGLGAIATATGYMIGLFKLRYPHVHNMADAGEILAGPIGREVLGGAQAVFLVFICGSHVLTGLIAFDTITAGASCSVLWAAVAAIVCLVLTLPRTLNGISYMSVVSFISIITAVLITMIGVSVAGHKGGVKASAEGLTFASAFLAVTDIIFAYAGHVGFFTFIAEMKEPKDFAKALYMLQIADTTLYLIVGVVVYAYAGAGTVSPALGNTGTLLRKVSYGIALPTILIAGVINGHVCAKLIFIRM
;
A
#
# COMPACT_ATOMS: atom_id res chain seq x y z
N MET A 1 5.26 9.32 28.78
CA MET A 1 6.55 9.00 28.11
C MET A 1 6.52 7.67 27.33
N ALA A 2 5.58 6.76 27.58
CA ALA A 2 5.45 5.48 26.87
C ALA A 2 4.97 5.57 25.39
N MET A 3 4.20 6.59 25.02
CA MET A 3 3.72 6.77 23.62
C MET A 3 4.79 7.27 22.63
N LYS A 4 5.93 7.81 23.09
CA LYS A 4 7.01 8.24 22.18
C LYS A 4 7.87 7.06 21.66
N LYS A 5 7.78 5.88 22.29
CA LYS A 5 8.54 4.68 21.91
C LYS A 5 7.80 3.80 20.88
N GLN A 6 6.47 3.89 20.78
CA GLN A 6 5.69 3.09 19.82
C GLN A 6 5.68 3.64 18.38
N ARG A 7 5.80 4.96 18.17
CA ARG A 7 5.74 5.54 16.81
C ARG A 7 6.97 5.29 15.93
N LYS A 8 8.09 4.87 16.52
CA LYS A 8 9.31 4.48 15.80
C LYS A 8 9.43 2.97 15.56
N GLY A 9 8.45 2.18 16.03
CA GLY A 9 8.54 0.72 16.05
C GLY A 9 8.26 0.08 14.70
N LEU A 10 7.12 0.40 14.08
CA LEU A 10 6.62 -0.41 12.97
C LEU A 10 7.45 -0.28 11.69
N GLY A 11 7.85 0.93 11.31
CA GLY A 11 8.76 1.13 10.18
C GLY A 11 10.15 0.52 10.42
N ALA A 12 10.66 0.57 11.65
CA ALA A 12 11.91 -0.09 12.00
C ALA A 12 11.79 -1.63 11.96
N ILE A 13 10.67 -2.18 12.44
CA ILE A 13 10.36 -3.62 12.35
C ILE A 13 10.24 -4.03 10.88
N ALA A 14 9.52 -3.26 10.06
CA ALA A 14 9.38 -3.50 8.63
C ALA A 14 10.76 -3.47 7.93
N THR A 15 11.62 -2.52 8.28
CA THR A 15 12.99 -2.46 7.75
C THR A 15 13.82 -3.66 8.18
N ALA A 16 13.79 -4.03 9.47
CA ALA A 16 14.58 -5.13 9.99
C ALA A 16 14.15 -6.46 9.35
N THR A 17 12.85 -6.71 9.28
CA THR A 17 12.29 -7.91 8.63
C THR A 17 12.52 -7.92 7.12
N GLY A 18 12.42 -6.77 6.45
CA GLY A 18 12.77 -6.62 5.04
C GLY A 18 14.24 -6.91 4.77
N TYR A 19 15.13 -6.42 5.63
CA TYR A 19 16.57 -6.66 5.54
C TYR A 19 16.90 -8.15 5.73
N MET A 20 16.23 -8.81 6.67
CA MET A 20 16.35 -10.26 6.85
C MET A 20 15.90 -11.05 5.62
N ILE A 21 14.82 -10.64 4.95
CA ILE A 21 14.40 -11.24 3.66
C ILE A 21 15.49 -11.06 2.60
N GLY A 22 16.09 -9.87 2.52
CA GLY A 22 17.21 -9.58 1.62
C GLY A 22 18.40 -10.51 1.85
N LEU A 23 18.83 -10.66 3.11
CA LEU A 23 19.90 -11.58 3.49
C LEU A 23 19.54 -13.05 3.19
N PHE A 24 18.30 -13.45 3.45
CA PHE A 24 17.82 -14.79 3.15
C PHE A 24 17.90 -15.08 1.65
N LYS A 25 17.46 -14.14 0.80
CA LYS A 25 17.53 -14.26 -0.65
C LYS A 25 18.97 -14.31 -1.17
N LEU A 26 19.89 -13.55 -0.58
CA LEU A 26 21.32 -13.63 -0.94
C LEU A 26 21.94 -14.98 -0.53
N ARG A 27 21.50 -15.57 0.57
CA ARG A 27 21.93 -16.91 1.02
C ARG A 27 21.32 -18.03 0.18
N TYR A 28 20.06 -17.86 -0.25
CA TYR A 28 19.31 -18.83 -1.05
C TYR A 28 18.81 -18.19 -2.36
N PRO A 29 19.68 -18.04 -3.39
CA PRO A 29 19.33 -17.32 -4.61
C PRO A 29 18.17 -17.92 -5.42
N HIS A 30 17.86 -19.21 -5.22
CA HIS A 30 16.77 -19.91 -5.91
C HIS A 30 15.36 -19.60 -5.34
N VAL A 31 15.25 -18.87 -4.23
CA VAL A 31 13.96 -18.54 -3.58
C VAL A 31 13.27 -17.39 -4.31
N HIS A 32 12.13 -17.58 -4.96
CA HIS A 32 11.44 -16.56 -5.75
C HIS A 32 10.19 -15.99 -5.05
N ASN A 33 9.68 -16.69 -4.04
CA ASN A 33 8.44 -16.35 -3.36
C ASN A 33 8.45 -16.88 -1.90
N MET A 34 7.40 -16.58 -1.12
CA MET A 34 7.31 -17.01 0.28
C MET A 34 7.13 -18.52 0.46
N ALA A 35 6.59 -19.22 -0.54
CA ALA A 35 6.49 -20.67 -0.49
C ALA A 35 7.88 -21.33 -0.50
N ASP A 36 8.76 -20.89 -1.40
CA ASP A 36 10.13 -21.42 -1.49
C ASP A 36 10.90 -21.16 -0.18
N ALA A 37 10.71 -19.97 0.42
CA ALA A 37 11.27 -19.67 1.74
C ALA A 37 10.67 -20.59 2.83
N GLY A 38 9.36 -20.85 2.78
CA GLY A 38 8.68 -21.77 3.69
C GLY A 38 9.16 -23.21 3.56
N GLU A 39 9.47 -23.65 2.35
CA GLU A 39 10.03 -24.98 2.09
C GLU A 39 11.38 -25.17 2.78
N ILE A 40 12.24 -24.16 2.72
CA ILE A 40 13.54 -24.19 3.39
C ILE A 40 13.40 -24.19 4.92
N LEU A 41 12.43 -23.43 5.44
CA LEU A 41 12.26 -23.25 6.89
C LEU A 41 11.57 -24.44 7.58
N ALA A 42 10.55 -25.03 6.95
CA ALA A 42 9.70 -26.04 7.58
C ALA A 42 9.24 -27.14 6.60
N GLY A 43 9.97 -27.35 5.50
CA GLY A 43 9.68 -28.39 4.53
C GLY A 43 8.33 -28.21 3.81
N PRO A 44 7.69 -29.30 3.38
CA PRO A 44 6.45 -29.25 2.59
C PRO A 44 5.31 -28.49 3.27
N ILE A 45 5.20 -28.57 4.60
CA ILE A 45 4.16 -27.87 5.36
C ILE A 45 4.40 -26.35 5.30
N GLY A 46 5.65 -25.90 5.52
CA GLY A 46 6.01 -24.50 5.43
C GLY A 46 5.77 -23.90 4.05
N ARG A 47 6.05 -24.68 3.00
CA ARG A 47 5.78 -24.31 1.60
C ARG A 47 4.30 -23.98 1.37
N GLU A 48 3.41 -24.87 1.80
CA GLU A 48 1.97 -24.70 1.58
C GLU A 48 1.39 -23.57 2.44
N VAL A 49 1.78 -23.50 3.71
CA VAL A 49 1.29 -22.46 4.63
C VAL A 49 1.72 -21.06 4.17
N LEU A 50 3.00 -20.83 3.89
CA LEU A 50 3.48 -19.50 3.53
C LEU A 50 3.06 -19.07 2.13
N GLY A 51 3.04 -19.99 1.16
CA GLY A 51 2.57 -19.65 -0.17
C GLY A 51 1.06 -19.47 -0.25
N GLY A 52 0.28 -20.26 0.50
CA GLY A 52 -1.15 -20.05 0.66
C GLY A 52 -1.45 -18.70 1.33
N ALA A 53 -0.75 -18.38 2.41
CA ALA A 53 -0.87 -17.09 3.09
C ALA A 53 -0.49 -15.91 2.16
N GLN A 54 0.58 -16.03 1.39
CA GLN A 54 0.99 -15.02 0.41
C GLN A 54 -0.10 -14.81 -0.65
N ALA A 55 -0.65 -15.88 -1.22
CA ALA A 55 -1.71 -15.80 -2.24
C ALA A 55 -2.97 -15.13 -1.69
N VAL A 56 -3.45 -15.58 -0.53
CA VAL A 56 -4.63 -15.00 0.15
C VAL A 56 -4.41 -13.52 0.42
N PHE A 57 -3.26 -13.15 0.97
CA PHE A 57 -2.95 -11.75 1.28
C PHE A 57 -2.92 -10.87 0.02
N LEU A 58 -2.28 -11.32 -1.07
CA LEU A 58 -2.23 -10.59 -2.33
C LEU A 58 -3.61 -10.44 -2.99
N VAL A 59 -4.48 -11.45 -2.89
CA VAL A 59 -5.86 -11.36 -3.37
C VAL A 59 -6.65 -10.30 -2.60
N PHE A 60 -6.53 -10.27 -1.28
CA PHE A 60 -7.17 -9.22 -0.46
C PHE A 60 -6.60 -7.84 -0.73
N ILE A 61 -5.30 -7.70 -0.99
CA ILE A 61 -4.71 -6.44 -1.46
C ILE A 61 -5.35 -6.00 -2.78
N CYS A 62 -5.46 -6.90 -3.75
CA CYS A 62 -6.11 -6.58 -5.03
C CYS A 62 -7.56 -6.11 -4.80
N GLY A 63 -8.31 -6.79 -3.91
CA GLY A 63 -9.65 -6.37 -3.49
C GLY A 63 -9.68 -4.98 -2.87
N SER A 64 -8.71 -4.65 -2.01
CA SER A 64 -8.56 -3.31 -1.41
C SER A 64 -8.33 -2.22 -2.46
N HIS A 65 -7.54 -2.51 -3.49
CA HIS A 65 -7.35 -1.59 -4.62
C HIS A 65 -8.62 -1.42 -5.47
N VAL A 66 -9.39 -2.49 -5.69
CA VAL A 66 -10.70 -2.41 -6.36
C VAL A 66 -11.66 -1.55 -5.54
N LEU A 67 -11.71 -1.73 -4.22
CA LEU A 67 -12.53 -0.90 -3.32
C LEU A 67 -12.11 0.57 -3.36
N THR A 68 -10.80 0.84 -3.33
CA THR A 68 -10.28 2.20 -3.41
C THR A 68 -10.57 2.83 -4.78
N GLY A 69 -10.50 2.04 -5.85
CA GLY A 69 -10.88 2.45 -7.20
C GLY A 69 -12.37 2.80 -7.31
N LEU A 70 -13.23 2.01 -6.70
CA LEU A 70 -14.66 2.33 -6.55
C LEU A 70 -14.84 3.69 -5.88
N ILE A 71 -14.20 3.92 -4.73
CA ILE A 71 -14.33 5.19 -3.99
C ILE A 71 -13.86 6.36 -4.86
N ALA A 72 -12.77 6.18 -5.61
CA ALA A 72 -12.26 7.20 -6.52
C ALA A 72 -13.26 7.53 -7.65
N PHE A 73 -13.77 6.52 -8.36
CA PHE A 73 -14.74 6.73 -9.43
C PHE A 73 -16.06 7.34 -8.92
N ASP A 74 -16.58 6.84 -7.80
CA ASP A 74 -17.80 7.37 -7.17
C ASP A 74 -17.62 8.84 -6.78
N THR A 75 -16.48 9.19 -6.19
CA THR A 75 -16.15 10.56 -5.81
C THR A 75 -16.07 11.49 -7.01
N ILE A 76 -15.38 11.08 -8.08
CA ILE A 76 -15.18 11.88 -9.30
C ILE A 76 -16.52 12.14 -10.00
N THR A 77 -17.34 11.10 -10.11
CA THR A 77 -18.65 11.15 -10.77
C THR A 77 -19.76 11.70 -9.88
N ALA A 78 -19.48 12.02 -8.62
CA ALA A 78 -20.47 12.44 -7.63
C ALA A 78 -21.63 11.44 -7.47
N GLY A 79 -21.33 10.15 -7.42
CA GLY A 79 -22.31 9.09 -7.19
C GLY A 79 -23.30 8.90 -8.34
N ALA A 80 -22.89 9.17 -9.58
CA ALA A 80 -23.76 9.09 -10.76
C ALA A 80 -24.29 7.68 -11.07
N SER A 81 -23.75 6.64 -10.43
CA SER A 81 -24.11 5.24 -10.67
C SER A 81 -23.94 4.41 -9.40
N CYS A 82 -24.44 3.16 -9.41
CA CYS A 82 -24.28 2.28 -8.25
C CYS A 82 -22.81 1.95 -8.01
N SER A 83 -22.40 1.93 -6.74
CA SER A 83 -21.00 1.72 -6.37
C SER A 83 -20.48 0.35 -6.83
N VAL A 84 -21.36 -0.65 -6.93
CA VAL A 84 -21.02 -1.99 -7.47
C VAL A 84 -20.52 -1.91 -8.92
N LEU A 85 -21.11 -1.05 -9.75
CA LEU A 85 -20.64 -0.84 -11.12
C LEU A 85 -19.21 -0.26 -11.13
N TRP A 86 -18.91 0.69 -10.25
CA TRP A 86 -17.58 1.28 -10.15
C TRP A 86 -16.52 0.28 -9.65
N ALA A 87 -16.88 -0.62 -8.73
CA ALA A 87 -16.02 -1.76 -8.37
C ALA A 87 -15.76 -2.67 -9.57
N ALA A 88 -16.80 -3.02 -10.34
CA ALA A 88 -16.64 -3.86 -11.53
C ALA A 88 -15.73 -3.20 -12.58
N VAL A 89 -15.90 -1.90 -12.83
CA VAL A 89 -15.03 -1.15 -13.74
C VAL A 89 -13.59 -1.13 -13.23
N ALA A 90 -13.35 -0.81 -11.96
CA ALA A 90 -12.01 -0.82 -11.37
C ALA A 90 -11.36 -2.22 -11.47
N ALA A 91 -12.12 -3.28 -11.19
CA ALA A 91 -11.65 -4.66 -11.31
C ALA A 91 -11.28 -5.04 -12.75
N ILE A 92 -12.10 -4.68 -13.74
CA ILE A 92 -11.82 -4.95 -15.15
C ILE A 92 -10.57 -4.21 -15.60
N VAL A 93 -10.44 -2.93 -15.25
CA VAL A 93 -9.26 -2.12 -15.61
C VAL A 93 -8.00 -2.71 -14.98
N CYS A 94 -8.02 -3.03 -13.68
CA CYS A 94 -6.90 -3.69 -13.01
C CYS A 94 -6.58 -5.04 -13.66
N LEU A 95 -7.58 -5.86 -14.00
CA LEU A 95 -7.39 -7.16 -14.63
C LEU A 95 -6.70 -7.03 -16.00
N VAL A 96 -7.20 -6.15 -16.86
CA VAL A 96 -6.64 -5.91 -18.20
C VAL A 96 -5.20 -5.41 -18.09
N LEU A 97 -4.94 -4.46 -17.19
CA LEU A 97 -3.59 -3.92 -16.96
C LEU A 97 -2.64 -4.91 -16.27
N THR A 98 -3.15 -6.00 -15.69
CA THR A 98 -2.34 -7.09 -15.11
C THR A 98 -1.89 -8.11 -16.16
N LEU A 99 -2.54 -8.16 -17.33
CA LEU A 99 -2.20 -9.09 -18.42
C LEU A 99 -0.78 -8.92 -18.98
N PRO A 100 -0.20 -7.71 -19.12
CA PRO A 100 1.19 -7.54 -19.53
C PRO A 100 2.13 -8.17 -18.49
N ARG A 101 2.72 -9.32 -18.83
CA ARG A 101 3.52 -10.14 -17.90
C ARG A 101 4.97 -9.69 -17.72
N THR A 102 5.39 -8.53 -18.25
CA THR A 102 6.78 -8.10 -18.20
C THR A 102 7.03 -7.06 -17.11
N LEU A 103 7.94 -7.34 -16.18
CA LEU A 103 8.31 -6.43 -15.09
C LEU A 103 8.97 -5.12 -15.56
N ASN A 104 9.61 -5.10 -16.73
CA ASN A 104 10.12 -3.85 -17.32
C ASN A 104 8.99 -2.84 -17.56
N GLY A 105 7.84 -3.28 -18.06
CA GLY A 105 6.65 -2.43 -18.20
C GLY A 105 6.12 -1.96 -16.85
N ILE A 106 6.18 -2.83 -15.83
CA ILE A 106 5.76 -2.50 -14.46
C ILE A 106 6.66 -1.41 -13.85
N SER A 107 7.97 -1.44 -14.08
CA SER A 107 8.90 -0.40 -13.59
C SER A 107 8.53 1.00 -14.09
N TYR A 108 8.22 1.15 -15.39
CA TYR A 108 7.76 2.44 -15.94
C TYR A 108 6.40 2.87 -15.36
N MET A 109 5.46 1.93 -15.19
CA MET A 109 4.18 2.22 -14.54
C MET A 109 4.37 2.68 -13.08
N SER A 110 5.33 2.11 -12.35
CA SER A 110 5.65 2.53 -10.98
C SER A 110 6.13 4.00 -10.90
N VAL A 111 6.84 4.50 -11.91
CA VAL A 111 7.23 5.93 -11.96
C VAL A 111 5.99 6.82 -12.13
N VAL A 112 5.08 6.45 -13.02
CA VAL A 112 3.80 7.17 -13.21
C VAL A 112 2.97 7.13 -11.93
N SER A 113 2.90 5.97 -11.27
CA SER A 113 2.24 5.77 -9.99
C SER A 113 2.82 6.68 -8.90
N PHE A 114 4.14 6.77 -8.82
CA PHE A 114 4.83 7.60 -7.84
C PHE A 114 4.55 9.10 -8.03
N ILE A 115 4.64 9.59 -9.28
CA ILE A 115 4.31 11.00 -9.59
C ILE A 115 2.83 11.27 -9.24
N SER A 116 1.94 10.37 -9.64
CA SER A 116 0.50 10.44 -9.36
C SER A 116 0.19 10.58 -7.86
N ILE A 117 0.74 9.71 -7.01
CA ILE A 117 0.44 9.76 -5.56
C ILE A 117 1.04 11.00 -4.91
N ILE A 118 2.27 11.39 -5.26
CA ILE A 118 2.92 12.57 -4.70
C ILE A 118 2.11 13.83 -5.03
N THR A 119 1.68 13.99 -6.29
CA THR A 119 0.86 15.13 -6.70
C THR A 119 -0.50 15.13 -5.98
N ALA A 120 -1.20 13.99 -5.92
CA ALA A 120 -2.51 13.90 -5.25
C ALA A 120 -2.42 14.21 -3.74
N VAL A 121 -1.36 13.76 -3.08
CA VAL A 121 -1.12 14.01 -1.66
C VAL A 121 -0.78 15.47 -1.41
N LEU A 122 0.06 16.10 -2.25
CA LEU A 122 0.37 17.54 -2.14
C LEU A 122 -0.89 18.39 -2.30
N ILE A 123 -1.73 18.10 -3.30
CA ILE A 123 -3.02 18.80 -3.49
C ILE A 123 -3.91 18.64 -2.27
N THR A 124 -3.94 17.44 -1.69
CA THR A 124 -4.72 17.16 -0.47
C THR A 124 -4.23 17.97 0.72
N MET A 125 -2.91 18.00 0.97
CA MET A 125 -2.34 18.77 2.07
C MET A 125 -2.59 20.27 1.91
N ILE A 126 -2.32 20.83 0.73
CA ILE A 126 -2.58 22.25 0.45
C ILE A 126 -4.07 22.56 0.60
N GLY A 127 -4.94 21.71 0.05
CA GLY A 127 -6.39 21.89 0.09
C GLY A 127 -6.97 21.90 1.50
N VAL A 128 -6.50 21.00 2.35
CA VAL A 128 -6.90 20.95 3.76
C VAL A 128 -6.34 22.17 4.52
N SER A 129 -5.10 22.57 4.26
CA SER A 129 -4.50 23.75 4.91
C SER A 129 -5.18 25.07 4.55
N VAL A 130 -5.53 25.28 3.27
CA VAL A 130 -6.24 26.48 2.80
C VAL A 130 -7.65 26.55 3.37
N ALA A 131 -8.30 25.41 3.56
CA ALA A 131 -9.64 25.36 4.16
C ALA A 131 -9.66 25.72 5.66
N GLY A 132 -8.49 25.89 6.27
CA GLY A 132 -8.32 26.27 7.67
C GLY A 132 -8.56 25.13 8.65
N HIS A 133 -8.37 25.42 9.94
CA HIS A 133 -8.59 24.45 11.01
C HIS A 133 -10.09 24.20 11.18
N LYS A 134 -10.55 22.99 10.86
CA LYS A 134 -11.98 22.61 10.88
C LYS A 134 -12.41 21.89 12.16
N GLY A 135 -11.48 21.46 13.00
CA GLY A 135 -11.80 20.74 14.23
C GLY A 135 -10.67 20.76 15.25
N GLY A 136 -11.02 20.51 16.52
CA GLY A 136 -10.05 20.39 17.60
C GLY A 136 -9.18 19.13 17.44
N VAL A 137 -7.86 19.30 17.58
CA VAL A 137 -6.90 18.19 17.65
C VAL A 137 -7.03 17.55 19.03
N LYS A 138 -7.61 16.35 19.09
CA LYS A 138 -7.77 15.61 20.35
C LYS A 138 -6.90 14.36 20.36
N ALA A 139 -5.85 14.38 21.16
CA ALA A 139 -4.98 13.21 21.35
C ALA A 139 -5.54 12.19 22.36
N SER A 140 -6.83 12.26 22.72
CA SER A 140 -7.43 11.35 23.70
C SER A 140 -8.08 10.14 23.01
N ALA A 141 -7.87 8.96 23.60
CA ALA A 141 -8.49 7.70 23.18
C ALA A 141 -9.90 7.51 23.78
N GLU A 142 -10.46 8.54 24.39
CA GLU A 142 -11.80 8.51 24.99
C GLU A 142 -12.88 8.18 23.96
N GLY A 143 -13.68 7.15 24.24
CA GLY A 143 -14.81 6.75 23.40
C GLY A 143 -14.47 5.90 22.18
N LEU A 144 -13.20 5.46 22.00
CA LEU A 144 -12.88 4.49 20.94
C LEU A 144 -13.43 3.11 21.28
N THR A 145 -14.15 2.53 20.32
CA THR A 145 -14.51 1.11 20.37
C THR A 145 -13.30 0.26 20.02
N PHE A 146 -13.26 -0.97 20.52
CA PHE A 146 -12.23 -1.95 20.15
C PHE A 146 -12.09 -2.08 18.62
N ALA A 147 -13.22 -2.15 17.90
CA ALA A 147 -13.23 -2.24 16.43
C ALA A 147 -12.54 -1.04 15.77
N SER A 148 -12.87 0.19 16.17
CA SER A 148 -12.25 1.39 15.61
C SER A 148 -10.75 1.50 15.93
N ALA A 149 -10.33 1.10 17.13
CA ALA A 149 -8.93 1.07 17.52
C ALA A 149 -8.15 0.00 16.74
N PHE A 150 -8.74 -1.18 16.54
CA PHE A 150 -8.13 -2.27 15.78
C PHE A 150 -7.94 -1.89 14.31
N LEU A 151 -8.98 -1.35 13.66
CA LEU A 151 -8.90 -0.86 12.28
C LEU A 151 -7.78 0.19 12.11
N ALA A 152 -7.67 1.16 13.02
CA ALA A 152 -6.63 2.17 12.95
C ALA A 152 -5.21 1.58 13.06
N VAL A 153 -5.01 0.56 13.90
CA VAL A 153 -3.71 -0.13 14.01
C VAL A 153 -3.43 -0.96 12.76
N THR A 154 -4.43 -1.68 12.24
CA THR A 154 -4.30 -2.51 11.03
C THR A 154 -4.00 -1.65 9.80
N ASP A 155 -4.61 -0.48 9.64
CA ASP A 155 -4.30 0.45 8.54
C ASP A 155 -2.82 0.86 8.53
N ILE A 156 -2.25 1.13 9.72
CA ILE A 156 -0.82 1.45 9.85
C ILE A 156 0.04 0.23 9.52
N ILE A 157 -0.32 -0.98 9.98
CA ILE A 157 0.41 -2.21 9.65
C ILE A 157 0.39 -2.47 8.15
N PHE A 158 -0.79 -2.34 7.53
CA PHE A 158 -0.98 -2.55 6.11
C PHE A 158 -0.15 -1.57 5.28
N ALA A 159 0.00 -0.32 5.71
CA ALA A 159 0.82 0.70 5.05
C ALA A 159 2.33 0.35 4.97
N TYR A 160 2.82 -0.57 5.81
CA TYR A 160 4.21 -1.06 5.79
C TYR A 160 4.33 -2.53 5.32
N ALA A 161 3.24 -3.15 4.86
CA ALA A 161 3.18 -4.59 4.56
C ALA A 161 3.62 -4.94 3.11
N GLY A 162 4.81 -4.47 2.70
CA GLY A 162 5.36 -4.74 1.35
C GLY A 162 6.09 -6.08 1.19
N HIS A 163 6.38 -6.76 2.31
CA HIS A 163 7.30 -7.92 2.37
C HIS A 163 6.92 -9.06 1.45
N VAL A 164 5.62 -9.28 1.23
CA VAL A 164 5.08 -10.35 0.40
C VAL A 164 5.56 -10.32 -1.05
N GLY A 165 5.98 -9.15 -1.56
CA GLY A 165 6.54 -9.01 -2.90
C GLY A 165 8.08 -9.01 -2.95
N PHE A 166 8.77 -8.92 -1.81
CA PHE A 166 10.22 -8.64 -1.80
C PHE A 166 11.05 -9.73 -2.48
N PHE A 167 10.78 -11.02 -2.25
CA PHE A 167 11.50 -12.09 -2.95
C PHE A 167 11.36 -11.98 -4.48
N THR A 168 10.16 -11.69 -4.95
CA THR A 168 9.87 -11.50 -6.37
C THR A 168 10.56 -10.27 -6.93
N PHE A 169 10.60 -9.15 -6.19
CA PHE A 169 11.32 -7.96 -6.61
C PHE A 169 12.83 -8.17 -6.64
N ILE A 170 13.41 -8.78 -5.61
CA ILE A 170 14.86 -9.04 -5.53
C ILE A 170 15.31 -9.96 -6.67
N ALA A 171 14.51 -10.98 -7.02
CA ALA A 171 14.83 -11.91 -8.10
C ALA A 171 14.92 -11.23 -9.48
N GLU A 172 14.38 -10.02 -9.61
CA GLU A 172 14.25 -9.28 -10.87
C GLU A 172 15.12 -8.02 -10.88
N MET A 173 15.85 -7.76 -9.79
CA MET A 173 16.88 -6.73 -9.75
C MET A 173 18.06 -7.14 -10.62
N LYS A 174 18.61 -6.18 -11.36
CA LYS A 174 19.87 -6.38 -12.11
C LYS A 174 21.01 -6.83 -11.19
N GLU A 175 21.08 -6.26 -9.99
CA GLU A 175 22.02 -6.65 -8.94
C GLU A 175 21.26 -6.86 -7.61
N PRO A 176 20.98 -8.11 -7.20
CA PRO A 176 20.25 -8.41 -5.97
C PRO A 176 20.88 -7.85 -4.69
N LYS A 177 22.21 -7.64 -4.68
CA LYS A 177 22.94 -7.07 -3.52
C LYS A 177 22.55 -5.62 -3.23
N ASP A 178 22.02 -4.90 -4.22
CA ASP A 178 21.56 -3.52 -4.05
C ASP A 178 20.19 -3.43 -3.36
N PHE A 179 19.53 -4.55 -3.06
CA PHE A 179 18.22 -4.55 -2.40
C PHE A 179 18.21 -3.76 -1.08
N ALA A 180 19.26 -3.88 -0.26
CA ALA A 180 19.31 -3.13 1.00
C ALA A 180 19.25 -1.61 0.78
N LYS A 181 19.90 -1.10 -0.29
CA LYS A 181 19.84 0.32 -0.66
C LYS A 181 18.43 0.73 -1.05
N ALA A 182 17.76 -0.09 -1.87
CA ALA A 182 16.37 0.13 -2.26
C ALA A 182 15.41 0.10 -1.06
N LEU A 183 15.60 -0.85 -0.13
CA LEU A 183 14.81 -0.98 1.09
C LEU A 183 14.93 0.25 2.00
N TYR A 184 16.16 0.74 2.25
CA TYR A 184 16.34 1.93 3.07
C TYR A 184 15.73 3.17 2.41
N MET A 185 15.87 3.31 1.09
CA MET A 185 15.26 4.42 0.35
C MET A 185 13.72 4.36 0.44
N LEU A 186 13.12 3.19 0.21
CA LEU A 186 11.69 2.95 0.38
C LEU A 186 11.22 3.33 1.77
N GLN A 187 11.87 2.82 2.82
CA GLN A 187 11.45 3.07 4.18
C GLN A 187 11.54 4.55 4.55
N ILE A 188 12.64 5.23 4.19
CA ILE A 188 12.83 6.66 4.49
C ILE A 188 11.76 7.48 3.78
N ALA A 189 11.47 7.18 2.51
CA ALA A 189 10.44 7.87 1.74
C ALA A 189 9.05 7.65 2.34
N ASP A 190 8.64 6.41 2.57
CA ASP A 190 7.31 6.06 3.09
C ASP A 190 7.09 6.62 4.49
N THR A 191 8.06 6.44 5.39
CA THR A 191 7.94 6.90 6.78
C THR A 191 7.83 8.42 6.84
N THR A 192 8.63 9.12 6.04
CA THR A 192 8.59 10.59 5.94
C THR A 192 7.25 11.06 5.38
N LEU A 193 6.79 10.45 4.29
CA LEU A 193 5.53 10.80 3.64
C LEU A 193 4.34 10.58 4.58
N TYR A 194 4.23 9.38 5.18
CA TYR A 194 3.14 9.06 6.10
C TYR A 194 3.13 9.97 7.33
N LEU A 195 4.30 10.32 7.87
CA LEU A 195 4.40 11.22 9.01
C LEU A 195 3.94 12.64 8.64
N ILE A 196 4.44 13.20 7.54
CA ILE A 196 4.10 14.57 7.12
C ILE A 196 2.61 14.65 6.81
N VAL A 197 2.09 13.73 5.99
CA VAL A 197 0.68 13.73 5.60
C VAL A 197 -0.23 13.54 6.80
N GLY A 198 0.08 12.57 7.66
CA GLY A 198 -0.70 12.31 8.87
C GLY A 198 -0.73 13.52 9.81
N VAL A 199 0.40 14.19 10.02
CA VAL A 199 0.48 15.39 10.87
C VAL A 199 -0.30 16.55 10.24
N VAL A 200 -0.07 16.86 8.96
CA VAL A 200 -0.73 18.00 8.30
C VAL A 200 -2.23 17.79 8.24
N VAL A 201 -2.70 16.66 7.70
CA VAL A 201 -4.14 16.41 7.57
C VAL A 201 -4.82 16.43 8.94
N TYR A 202 -4.23 15.77 9.94
CA TYR A 202 -4.83 15.74 11.28
C TYR A 202 -4.79 17.09 12.00
N ALA A 203 -3.75 17.90 11.81
CA ALA A 203 -3.67 19.23 12.42
C ALA A 203 -4.80 20.15 11.95
N TYR A 204 -5.19 20.06 10.68
CA TYR A 204 -6.21 20.93 10.08
C TYR A 204 -7.62 20.31 10.11
N ALA A 205 -7.78 19.02 9.82
CA ALA A 205 -9.09 18.34 9.82
C ALA A 205 -9.55 17.90 11.22
N GLY A 206 -8.61 17.72 12.15
CA GLY A 206 -8.89 17.34 13.54
C GLY A 206 -9.52 15.94 13.66
N ALA A 207 -10.33 15.75 14.71
CA ALA A 207 -10.95 14.45 15.03
C ALA A 207 -11.91 13.92 13.95
N GLY A 208 -12.40 14.77 13.03
CA GLY A 208 -13.27 14.38 11.91
C GLY A 208 -12.52 13.86 10.67
N THR A 209 -11.23 13.55 10.80
CA THR A 209 -10.42 13.07 9.67
C THR A 209 -10.94 11.73 9.15
N VAL A 210 -11.10 11.62 7.84
CA VAL A 210 -11.50 10.38 7.16
C VAL A 210 -10.33 9.69 6.48
N SER A 211 -10.39 8.36 6.38
CA SER A 211 -9.49 7.54 5.56
C SER A 211 -10.24 7.08 4.29
N PRO A 212 -9.64 7.16 3.09
CA PRO A 212 -8.32 7.71 2.78
C PRO A 212 -8.21 9.23 2.94
N ALA A 213 -7.00 9.73 3.20
CA ALA A 213 -6.74 11.14 3.49
C ALA A 213 -7.25 12.12 2.40
N LEU A 214 -7.30 11.66 1.14
CA LEU A 214 -7.77 12.44 -0.02
C LEU A 214 -9.21 12.95 0.16
N GLY A 215 -10.02 12.25 0.98
CA GLY A 215 -11.40 12.60 1.27
C GLY A 215 -11.60 13.83 2.15
N ASN A 216 -10.55 14.34 2.80
CA ASN A 216 -10.64 15.42 3.79
C ASN A 216 -10.71 16.84 3.17
N THR A 217 -10.54 16.95 1.86
CA THR A 217 -10.62 18.24 1.15
C THR A 217 -12.06 18.63 0.81
N GLY A 218 -12.28 19.89 0.42
CA GLY A 218 -13.56 20.33 -0.12
C GLY A 218 -13.93 19.63 -1.43
N THR A 219 -15.21 19.67 -1.82
CA THR A 219 -15.78 18.86 -2.91
C THR A 219 -14.97 18.89 -4.21
N LEU A 220 -14.54 20.08 -4.67
CA LEU A 220 -13.78 20.22 -5.91
C LEU A 220 -12.39 19.58 -5.80
N LEU A 221 -11.62 19.95 -4.77
CA LEU A 221 -10.27 19.42 -4.58
C LEU A 221 -10.28 17.93 -4.32
N ARG A 222 -11.32 17.41 -3.66
CA ARG A 222 -11.50 15.98 -3.45
C ARG A 222 -11.59 15.22 -4.77
N LYS A 223 -12.40 15.72 -5.72
CA LYS A 223 -12.50 15.15 -7.07
C LYS A 223 -11.17 15.19 -7.80
N VAL A 224 -10.45 16.31 -7.73
CA VAL A 224 -9.14 16.48 -8.38
C VAL A 224 -8.10 15.54 -7.78
N SER A 225 -8.00 15.46 -6.44
CA SER A 225 -7.06 14.58 -5.74
C SER A 225 -7.31 13.11 -6.09
N TYR A 226 -8.57 12.64 -6.04
CA TYR A 226 -8.88 11.26 -6.41
C TYR A 226 -8.64 10.99 -7.90
N GLY A 227 -8.96 11.94 -8.78
CA GLY A 227 -8.65 11.83 -10.21
C GLY A 227 -7.16 11.68 -10.49
N ILE A 228 -6.33 12.47 -9.82
CA ILE A 228 -4.86 12.40 -9.94
C ILE A 228 -4.31 11.14 -9.27
N ALA A 229 -4.97 10.59 -8.25
CA ALA A 229 -4.56 9.35 -7.59
C ALA A 229 -5.03 8.07 -8.31
N LEU A 230 -5.95 8.16 -9.27
CA LEU A 230 -6.43 6.98 -10.01
C LEU A 230 -5.30 6.12 -10.61
N PRO A 231 -4.29 6.69 -11.30
CA PRO A 231 -3.17 5.91 -11.81
C PRO A 231 -2.49 5.09 -10.72
N THR A 232 -2.15 5.68 -9.57
CA THR A 232 -1.51 4.92 -8.49
C THR A 232 -2.40 3.86 -7.88
N ILE A 233 -3.71 4.10 -7.77
CA ILE A 233 -4.67 3.16 -7.18
C ILE A 233 -4.75 1.90 -8.06
N LEU A 234 -4.82 2.08 -9.38
CA LEU A 234 -4.91 1.00 -10.35
C LEU A 234 -3.58 0.27 -10.51
N ILE A 235 -2.47 1.00 -10.67
CA ILE A 235 -1.13 0.42 -10.88
C ILE A 235 -0.68 -0.38 -9.66
N ALA A 236 -0.93 0.10 -8.44
CA ALA A 236 -0.61 -0.66 -7.24
C ALA A 236 -1.41 -1.98 -7.15
N GLY A 237 -2.68 -1.99 -7.57
CA GLY A 237 -3.46 -3.22 -7.72
C GLY A 237 -2.85 -4.19 -8.74
N VAL A 238 -2.44 -3.67 -9.90
CA VAL A 238 -1.80 -4.43 -10.97
C VAL A 238 -0.49 -5.09 -10.52
N ILE A 239 0.35 -4.37 -9.78
CA ILE A 239 1.62 -4.90 -9.27
C ILE A 239 1.38 -6.11 -8.36
N ASN A 240 0.44 -5.99 -7.42
CA ASN A 240 0.11 -7.09 -6.50
C ASN A 240 -0.53 -8.28 -7.23
N GLY A 241 -1.41 -8.02 -8.19
CA GLY A 241 -1.99 -9.04 -9.06
C GLY A 241 -0.93 -9.79 -9.85
N HIS A 242 0.06 -9.08 -10.39
CA HIS A 242 1.18 -9.66 -11.12
C HIS A 242 2.05 -10.56 -10.23
N VAL A 243 2.40 -10.11 -9.03
CA VAL A 243 3.15 -10.93 -8.06
C VAL A 243 2.39 -12.21 -7.72
N CYS A 244 1.07 -12.12 -7.51
CA CYS A 244 0.22 -13.29 -7.24
C CYS A 244 0.18 -14.27 -8.42
N ALA A 245 -0.01 -13.75 -9.65
CA ALA A 245 -0.01 -14.58 -10.86
C ALA A 245 1.33 -15.30 -11.06
N LYS A 246 2.44 -14.64 -10.75
CA LYS A 246 3.78 -15.24 -10.84
C LYS A 246 4.01 -16.33 -9.78
N LEU A 247 3.54 -16.11 -8.56
CA LEU A 247 3.53 -17.15 -7.51
C LEU A 247 2.79 -18.41 -7.98
N ILE A 248 1.60 -18.26 -8.58
CA ILE A 248 0.81 -19.39 -9.07
C ILE A 248 1.52 -20.07 -10.26
N PHE A 249 2.05 -19.30 -11.20
CA PHE A 249 2.72 -19.84 -12.38
C PHE A 249 3.98 -20.64 -12.05
N ILE A 250 4.80 -20.18 -11.09
CA ILE A 250 6.00 -20.91 -10.66
C ILE A 250 5.64 -22.21 -9.92
N ARG A 251 4.42 -22.33 -9.40
CA ARG A 251 3.95 -23.49 -8.65
C ARG A 251 3.33 -24.60 -9.51
N MET A 252 2.89 -24.27 -10.73
CA MET A 252 2.38 -25.24 -11.71
C MET A 252 3.53 -25.84 -12.51
#